data_AF-A0A850XIP2-F1
#
_entry.id   AF-A0A850XIP2-F1
#
_cell.length_a   1.000
_cell.length_b   1.000
_cell.length_c   1.000
_cell.angle_alpha   90.00
_cell.angle_beta   90.00
_cell.angle_gamma   90.00
#
_symmetry.space_group_name_H-M   'P 1'
#
loop_
_entity.id
_entity.type
_entity.pdbx_description
1 polymer ?
#
loop_
_entity_poly.entity_id
_entity_poly.type
_entity_poly.pdbx_seq_one_letter_code
_entity_poly.pdbx_strand_id
1 'polypeptide(L)'
;EAYANCTVLEARPCYDVARLMFLDAERKKAERGRIYFTNLQSKENTPSMINPKPCGHLCCCVIRGCEEVEAIEYYTKLEEKLKDDYKREKEKVNEKPLGMAFVTFHNETITAIILKDFNACKCQGCACRGEPRASSCSESLHVSNWTVSYAPDPQNIYWEHLSIRGFIWWIRCLVINVVLFILLFFLTTPAIIITTMDKFNVTKPVEYLNNPIITQFFPTLLLWCFSALLPTIVYYSAFFEAHWTRSGENRTTMHKCYTFLIFMVLLLPSLGLSSLDVFFRWLFDKKFLAEAAVRFECVFLPDNGAFFVNYVIASAFIGNAMDLLRIPGLLMYMIRLCLARSAAERRNVKRHQAYEFQFGAAYAWMMCVFTVVMTYSITCPIIVPFGLMYMLLKHLVDRYNLYYAYLPAKLDKKIHSGAVNQVVAAPILCLFWLLFFSTMRAGFLAPTSMFTFVVLVITIVICLCHVCFGHFKYLSAHNYKIDHTEVDAIENRQNGRPATNLPAPKSAKYIAQVLQDSSPEGEATESEEQGSQDEELINADGMNDTDFQSCEDSLIENEIHQ
;
A
#
# COMPACT_ATOMS: atom_id res chain seq x y z
N GLU A 1 27.55 6.02 -29.31
CA GLU A 1 27.28 6.27 -30.74
C GLU A 1 26.15 7.27 -30.97
N ALA A 2 24.90 6.98 -30.57
CA ALA A 2 23.76 7.89 -30.80
C ALA A 2 23.87 9.24 -30.05
N TYR A 3 24.60 9.28 -28.94
CA TYR A 3 24.78 10.47 -28.09
C TYR A 3 26.28 10.74 -27.93
N ALA A 4 26.73 11.91 -28.41
CA ALA A 4 28.09 12.39 -28.20
C ALA A 4 28.33 12.70 -26.71
N ASN A 5 29.53 12.45 -26.21
CA ASN A 5 29.94 12.66 -24.80
C ASN A 5 29.16 11.83 -23.75
N CYS A 6 28.46 10.76 -24.16
CA CYS A 6 27.77 9.86 -23.24
C CYS A 6 28.72 8.77 -22.72
N THR A 7 28.99 8.77 -21.42
CA THR A 7 29.71 7.70 -20.72
C THR A 7 28.73 6.87 -19.88
N VAL A 8 28.61 5.59 -20.23
CA VAL A 8 27.84 4.61 -19.45
C VAL A 8 28.79 4.06 -18.38
N LEU A 9 28.43 4.24 -17.11
CA LEU A 9 29.19 3.69 -15.98
C LEU A 9 28.88 2.22 -15.80
N GLU A 10 27.60 1.86 -15.90
CA GLU A 10 27.16 0.50 -15.64
C GLU A 10 25.86 0.19 -16.39
N ALA A 11 25.73 -1.05 -16.85
CA ALA A 11 24.49 -1.59 -17.40
C ALA A 11 24.24 -2.98 -16.80
N ARG A 12 23.14 -3.14 -16.05
CA ARG A 12 22.77 -4.38 -15.38
C ARG A 12 21.47 -4.94 -15.95
N PRO A 13 21.51 -6.09 -16.65
CA PRO A 13 20.29 -6.79 -17.02
C PRO A 13 19.60 -7.35 -15.78
N CYS A 14 18.27 -7.40 -15.80
CA CYS A 14 17.50 -8.00 -14.71
C CYS A 14 17.07 -9.43 -15.06
N TYR A 15 17.07 -10.27 -14.04
CA TYR A 15 16.72 -11.68 -14.11
C TYR A 15 15.57 -12.00 -13.16
N ASP A 16 14.87 -13.10 -13.42
CA ASP A 16 13.86 -13.61 -12.49
C ASP A 16 14.50 -14.16 -11.21
N VAL A 17 14.36 -13.40 -10.12
CA VAL A 17 14.90 -13.72 -8.80
C VAL A 17 13.82 -14.09 -7.78
N ALA A 18 12.54 -14.11 -8.17
CA ALA A 18 11.43 -14.25 -7.22
C ALA A 18 11.53 -15.55 -6.39
N ARG A 19 11.81 -16.67 -7.06
CA ARG A 19 12.01 -17.96 -6.39
C ARG A 19 13.29 -18.00 -5.55
N LEU A 20 14.36 -17.37 -6.03
CA LEU A 20 15.63 -17.32 -5.31
C LEU A 20 15.51 -16.53 -4.01
N MET A 21 14.80 -15.39 -4.04
CA MET A 21 14.50 -14.58 -2.85
C MET A 21 13.65 -15.33 -1.83
N PHE A 22 12.61 -16.03 -2.30
CA PHE A 22 11.79 -16.88 -1.43
C PHE A 22 12.62 -17.96 -0.72
N LEU A 23 13.49 -18.65 -1.46
CA LEU A 23 14.38 -19.67 -0.90
C LEU A 23 15.40 -19.09 0.09
N ASP A 24 15.95 -17.90 -0.18
CA ASP A 24 16.86 -17.22 0.75
C ASP A 24 16.15 -16.81 2.06
N ALA A 25 14.95 -16.27 1.97
CA ALA A 25 14.16 -15.87 3.13
C ALA A 25 13.82 -17.08 4.03
N GLU A 26 13.38 -18.20 3.43
CA GLU A 26 13.12 -19.45 4.16
C GLU A 26 14.41 -20.05 4.74
N ARG A 27 15.53 -19.99 4.01
CA ARG A 27 16.84 -20.44 4.50
C ARG A 27 17.28 -19.66 5.74
N LYS A 28 17.26 -18.32 5.68
CA LYS A 28 17.57 -17.45 6.83
C LYS A 28 16.62 -17.67 8.00
N LYS A 29 15.35 -18.00 7.74
CA LYS A 29 14.39 -18.37 8.79
C LYS A 29 14.76 -19.69 9.46
N ALA A 30 15.18 -20.70 8.69
CA ALA A 30 15.62 -21.99 9.20
C ALA A 30 16.93 -21.87 10.01
N GLU A 31 17.91 -21.13 9.49
CA GLU A 31 19.20 -20.85 10.15
C GLU A 31 19.00 -20.17 11.51
N ARG A 32 18.17 -19.11 11.56
CA ARG A 32 17.80 -18.45 12.83
C ARG A 32 17.12 -19.40 13.80
N GLY A 33 16.29 -20.32 13.29
CA GLY A 33 15.69 -21.39 14.08
C GLY A 33 16.75 -22.30 14.70
N ARG A 34 17.71 -22.78 13.90
CA ARG A 34 18.83 -23.62 14.35
C ARG A 34 19.64 -22.93 15.44
N ILE A 35 20.12 -21.71 15.19
CA ILE A 35 20.94 -20.93 16.14
C ILE A 35 20.21 -20.76 17.48
N TYR A 36 18.91 -20.45 17.45
CA TYR A 36 18.12 -20.32 18.67
C TYR A 36 18.10 -21.60 19.51
N PHE A 37 17.81 -22.76 18.89
CA PHE A 37 17.75 -24.03 19.62
C PHE A 37 19.13 -24.53 20.05
N THR A 38 20.19 -24.25 19.28
CA THR A 38 21.57 -24.52 19.71
C THR A 38 21.94 -23.72 20.96
N ASN A 39 21.60 -22.43 20.99
CA ASN A 39 21.82 -21.58 22.16
C ASN A 39 20.94 -21.97 23.36
N LEU A 40 19.77 -22.55 23.12
CA LEU A 40 18.91 -23.06 24.19
C LEU A 40 19.48 -24.35 24.79
N GLN A 41 19.92 -25.28 23.94
CA GLN A 41 20.55 -26.53 24.36
C GLN A 41 21.84 -26.28 25.16
N SER A 42 22.64 -25.28 24.79
CA SER A 42 23.85 -24.92 25.55
C SER A 42 23.56 -24.34 26.94
N LYS A 43 22.39 -23.70 27.13
CA LYS A 43 21.95 -23.17 28.44
C LYS A 43 21.28 -24.23 29.31
N GLU A 44 20.40 -25.05 28.73
CA GLU A 44 19.54 -25.98 29.48
C GLU A 44 20.09 -27.42 29.54
N ASN A 45 21.16 -27.73 28.80
CA ASN A 45 21.77 -29.07 28.67
C ASN A 45 20.78 -30.19 28.29
N THR A 46 19.61 -29.84 27.76
CA THR A 46 18.58 -30.79 27.33
C THR A 46 18.19 -30.53 25.87
N PRO A 47 18.01 -31.58 25.05
CA PRO A 47 17.58 -31.42 23.67
C PRO A 47 16.11 -30.96 23.64
N SER A 48 15.84 -29.85 22.94
CA SER A 48 14.48 -29.35 22.77
C SER A 48 13.75 -30.12 21.67
N MET A 49 12.55 -30.58 21.98
CA MET A 49 11.67 -31.27 21.05
C MET A 49 10.65 -30.28 20.46
N ILE A 50 10.41 -30.35 19.16
CA ILE A 50 9.43 -29.50 18.46
C ILE A 50 8.46 -30.33 17.62
N ASN A 51 7.22 -29.85 17.50
CA ASN A 51 6.25 -30.43 16.59
C ASN A 51 6.35 -29.76 15.20
N PRO A 52 6.47 -30.56 14.12
CA PRO A 52 6.63 -30.03 12.79
C PRO A 52 5.35 -29.52 12.08
N LYS A 53 4.20 -29.48 12.76
CA LYS A 53 2.93 -29.00 12.19
C LYS A 53 2.62 -27.55 12.61
N PRO A 54 1.90 -26.77 11.79
CA PRO A 54 1.41 -25.45 12.21
C PRO A 54 0.53 -25.59 13.47
N CYS A 55 0.61 -24.61 14.38
CA CYS A 55 -0.01 -24.66 15.72
C CYS A 55 0.49 -25.80 16.64
N GLY A 56 1.65 -26.38 16.36
CA GLY A 56 2.21 -27.49 17.14
C GLY A 56 2.36 -27.23 18.63
N HIS A 57 2.53 -25.96 19.04
CA HIS A 57 2.60 -25.56 20.45
C HIS A 57 1.26 -25.63 21.21
N LEU A 58 0.11 -25.53 20.52
CA LEU A 58 -1.22 -25.69 21.14
C LEU A 58 -1.61 -27.16 21.31
N CYS A 59 -0.88 -28.09 20.68
CA CYS A 59 -1.18 -29.51 20.74
C CYS A 59 -0.46 -30.14 21.95
N CYS A 60 -1.08 -30.06 23.13
CA CYS A 60 -0.53 -30.62 24.39
C CYS A 60 -0.56 -32.16 24.47
N CYS A 61 -1.05 -32.84 23.43
CA CYS A 61 -1.23 -34.29 23.42
C CYS A 61 -0.47 -34.92 22.24
N VAL A 62 0.26 -36.01 22.51
CA VAL A 62 0.92 -36.86 21.51
C VAL A 62 -0.16 -37.67 20.75
N ILE A 63 -0.82 -37.03 19.80
CA ILE A 63 -1.78 -37.66 18.90
C ILE A 63 -1.00 -38.19 17.68
N ARG A 64 -1.38 -39.36 17.14
CA ARG A 64 -0.83 -39.88 15.87
C ARG A 64 -0.90 -38.81 14.78
N GLY A 65 0.25 -38.31 14.33
CA GLY A 65 0.39 -37.21 13.37
C GLY A 65 1.05 -35.92 13.91
N CYS A 66 1.28 -35.85 15.22
CA CYS A 66 2.00 -34.80 15.95
C CYS A 66 3.25 -35.38 16.62
N GLU A 67 4.12 -36.03 15.84
CA GLU A 67 5.38 -36.57 16.36
C GLU A 67 6.36 -35.44 16.66
N GLU A 68 6.90 -35.44 17.87
CA GLU A 68 7.93 -34.50 18.27
C GLU A 68 9.28 -34.95 17.69
N VAL A 69 10.01 -33.99 17.12
CA VAL A 69 11.32 -34.21 16.51
C VAL A 69 12.33 -33.29 17.20
N GLU A 70 13.57 -33.72 17.31
CA GLU A 70 14.64 -32.87 17.83
C GLU A 70 14.79 -31.60 16.99
N ALA A 71 14.74 -30.44 17.64
CA ALA A 71 14.69 -29.15 16.97
C ALA A 71 15.93 -28.87 16.12
N ILE A 72 17.12 -29.16 16.67
CA ILE A 72 18.39 -28.90 16.00
C ILE A 72 18.52 -29.77 14.76
N GLU A 73 18.24 -31.07 14.87
CA GLU A 73 18.29 -31.99 13.72
C GLU A 73 17.30 -31.57 12.63
N TYR A 74 16.07 -31.20 13.02
CA TYR A 74 15.05 -30.73 12.08
C TYR A 74 15.50 -29.47 11.33
N TYR A 75 15.94 -28.42 12.04
CA TYR A 75 16.35 -27.16 11.40
C TYR A 75 17.64 -27.32 10.59
N THR A 76 18.56 -28.20 11.02
CA THR A 76 19.78 -28.50 10.25
C THR A 76 19.45 -29.16 8.92
N LYS A 77 18.60 -30.21 8.92
CA LYS A 77 18.15 -30.85 7.69
C LYS A 77 17.37 -29.89 6.78
N LEU A 78 16.56 -29.00 7.36
CA LEU A 78 15.80 -28.01 6.61
C LEU A 78 16.70 -26.96 5.96
N GLU A 79 17.68 -26.44 6.70
CA GLU A 79 18.66 -25.47 6.20
C GLU A 79 19.48 -26.06 5.06
N GLU A 80 19.99 -27.29 5.21
CA GLU A 80 20.78 -27.98 4.19
C GLU A 80 19.98 -28.19 2.90
N LYS A 81 18.74 -28.68 3.03
CA LYS A 81 17.83 -28.82 1.89
C LYS A 81 17.56 -27.48 1.18
N LEU A 82 17.31 -26.41 1.95
CA LEU A 82 17.05 -25.07 1.38
C LEU A 82 18.31 -24.48 0.73
N LYS A 83 19.50 -24.77 1.26
CA LYS A 83 20.79 -24.36 0.70
C LYS A 83 21.06 -25.04 -0.64
N ASP A 84 20.77 -26.34 -0.76
CA ASP A 84 20.88 -27.08 -2.01
C ASP A 84 19.87 -26.57 -3.06
N ASP A 85 18.62 -26.35 -2.65
CA ASP A 85 17.59 -25.77 -3.50
C ASP A 85 17.97 -24.36 -3.99
N TYR A 86 18.53 -23.53 -3.10
CA TYR A 86 19.03 -22.19 -3.42
C TYR A 86 20.16 -22.23 -4.44
N LYS A 87 21.17 -23.10 -4.25
CA LYS A 87 22.30 -23.22 -5.18
C LYS A 87 21.82 -23.63 -6.57
N ARG A 88 20.94 -24.63 -6.63
CA ARG A 88 20.37 -25.13 -7.89
C ARG A 88 19.52 -24.08 -8.61
N GLU A 89 18.81 -23.21 -7.88
CA GLU A 89 18.07 -22.12 -8.51
C GLU A 89 19.01 -20.96 -8.91
N LYS A 90 20.04 -20.64 -8.12
CA LYS A 90 21.05 -19.60 -8.44
C LYS A 90 21.74 -19.88 -9.77
N GLU A 91 22.09 -21.14 -10.05
CA GLU A 91 22.69 -21.56 -11.33
C GLU A 91 21.75 -21.30 -12.53
N LYS A 92 20.43 -21.35 -12.33
CA LYS A 92 19.42 -21.18 -13.38
C LYS A 92 18.98 -19.73 -13.60
N VAL A 93 19.34 -18.79 -12.72
CA VAL A 93 18.87 -17.39 -12.80
C VAL A 93 19.31 -16.73 -14.11
N ASN A 94 20.54 -16.97 -14.55
CA ASN A 94 21.09 -16.40 -15.79
C ASN A 94 20.33 -16.85 -17.05
N GLU A 95 19.61 -17.97 -16.98
CA GLU A 95 18.81 -18.51 -18.09
C GLU A 95 17.43 -17.80 -18.21
N LYS A 96 17.05 -16.97 -17.23
CA LYS A 96 15.73 -16.33 -17.13
C LYS A 96 15.81 -14.78 -17.20
N PRO A 97 16.23 -14.19 -18.33
CA PRO A 97 16.29 -12.73 -18.47
C PRO A 97 14.89 -12.11 -18.60
N LEU A 98 14.70 -10.94 -17.97
CA LEU A 98 13.41 -10.22 -17.97
C LEU A 98 13.23 -9.25 -19.13
N GLY A 99 14.27 -9.08 -19.97
CA GLY A 99 14.26 -8.11 -21.08
C GLY A 99 14.18 -6.66 -20.60
N MET A 100 14.81 -6.36 -19.46
CA MET A 100 14.94 -5.03 -18.86
C MET A 100 16.34 -4.89 -18.29
N ALA A 101 16.84 -3.66 -18.23
CA ALA A 101 18.16 -3.37 -17.68
C ALA A 101 18.17 -1.99 -17.01
N PHE A 102 18.93 -1.88 -15.92
CA PHE A 102 19.26 -0.60 -15.31
C PHE A 102 20.56 -0.09 -15.93
N VAL A 103 20.55 1.15 -16.42
CA VAL A 103 21.71 1.78 -17.04
C VAL A 103 22.04 3.05 -16.26
N THR A 104 23.27 3.12 -15.77
CA THR A 104 23.80 4.25 -15.02
C THR A 104 24.71 5.07 -15.93
N PHE A 105 24.39 6.35 -16.09
CA PHE A 105 25.20 7.31 -16.84
C PHE A 105 26.00 8.19 -15.89
N HIS A 106 27.14 8.70 -16.34
CA HIS A 106 27.96 9.60 -15.54
C HIS A 106 27.31 10.97 -15.30
N ASN A 107 26.63 11.52 -16.31
CA ASN A 107 26.01 12.85 -16.26
C ASN A 107 24.48 12.78 -16.28
N GLU A 108 23.83 13.48 -15.34
CA GLU A 108 22.37 13.58 -15.26
C GLU A 108 21.75 14.27 -16.49
N THR A 109 22.41 15.30 -17.00
CA THR A 109 21.95 16.07 -18.18
C THR A 109 21.80 15.19 -19.42
N ILE A 110 22.72 14.24 -19.61
CA ILE A 110 22.69 13.29 -20.72
C ILE A 110 21.51 12.32 -20.54
N THR A 111 21.28 11.82 -19.32
CA THR A 111 20.13 10.97 -18.99
C THR A 111 18.81 11.68 -19.32
N ALA A 112 18.68 12.97 -18.98
CA ALA A 112 17.49 13.77 -19.29
C ALA A 112 17.30 13.96 -20.81
N ILE A 113 18.38 14.17 -21.56
CA ILE A 113 18.35 14.28 -23.03
C ILE A 113 17.89 12.95 -23.65
N ILE A 114 18.45 11.82 -23.21
CA ILE A 114 18.07 10.49 -23.69
C ILE A 114 16.58 10.23 -23.41
N LEU A 115 16.14 10.49 -22.17
CA LEU A 115 14.74 10.30 -21.80
C LEU A 115 13.80 11.17 -22.65
N LYS A 116 14.19 12.41 -22.93
CA LYS A 116 13.40 13.31 -23.78
C LYS A 116 13.36 12.83 -25.21
N ASP A 117 14.44 12.29 -25.75
CA ASP A 117 14.51 11.75 -27.11
C ASP A 117 13.58 10.53 -27.28
N PHE A 118 13.65 9.57 -26.36
CA PHE A 118 12.77 8.38 -26.38
C PHE A 118 11.28 8.70 -26.13
N ASN A 119 10.97 9.79 -25.41
CA ASN A 119 9.60 10.22 -25.14
C ASN A 119 9.11 11.35 -26.06
N ALA A 120 9.92 11.80 -27.02
CA ALA A 120 9.54 12.87 -27.93
C ALA A 120 8.41 12.40 -28.87
N CYS A 121 7.21 12.92 -28.65
CA CYS A 121 6.11 12.80 -29.61
C CYS A 121 6.21 13.93 -30.64
N LYS A 122 6.54 13.61 -31.91
CA LYS A 122 6.32 14.54 -33.02
C LYS A 122 4.84 14.47 -33.42
N CYS A 123 4.04 15.42 -32.94
CA CYS A 123 2.65 15.56 -33.36
C CYS A 123 2.54 16.49 -34.58
N GLN A 124 2.67 15.93 -35.79
CA GLN A 124 2.07 16.47 -37.01
C GLN A 124 1.45 15.31 -37.80
N GLY A 125 0.22 14.94 -37.42
CA GLY A 125 -0.66 14.05 -38.20
C GLY A 125 -0.39 12.54 -38.06
N CYS A 126 -0.83 11.94 -36.95
CA CYS A 126 -1.02 10.48 -36.76
C CYS A 126 0.16 9.55 -37.09
N ALA A 127 1.13 9.49 -36.18
CA ALA A 127 1.72 8.28 -35.59
C ALA A 127 2.64 8.74 -34.44
N CYS A 128 2.14 8.69 -33.21
CA CYS A 128 2.76 9.38 -32.07
C CYS A 128 3.90 8.56 -31.43
N ARG A 129 4.98 8.35 -32.17
CA ARG A 129 6.29 8.01 -31.61
C ARG A 129 7.37 8.54 -32.55
N GLY A 130 8.14 9.54 -32.11
CA GLY A 130 9.35 9.91 -32.84
C GLY A 130 10.34 8.75 -32.74
N GLU A 131 11.00 8.40 -33.84
CA GLU A 131 12.12 7.47 -33.77
C GLU A 131 13.28 8.14 -33.02
N PRO A 132 13.85 7.48 -32.00
CA PRO A 132 14.99 8.02 -31.25
C PRO A 132 16.22 8.13 -32.17
N ARG A 133 17.24 8.87 -31.74
CA ARG A 133 18.49 9.00 -32.48
C ARG A 133 19.06 7.64 -32.84
N ALA A 134 19.19 7.39 -34.15
CA ALA A 134 19.70 6.14 -34.67
C ALA A 134 21.21 5.99 -34.37
N SER A 135 21.60 4.77 -34.03
CA SER A 135 22.98 4.28 -33.99
C SER A 135 23.16 3.15 -35.02
N SER A 136 24.41 2.72 -35.22
CA SER A 136 24.73 1.59 -36.11
C SER A 136 24.00 0.30 -35.73
N CYS A 137 23.70 0.11 -34.45
CA CYS A 137 22.98 -1.05 -33.90
C CYS A 137 21.48 -0.81 -33.70
N SER A 138 20.92 0.31 -34.16
CA SER A 138 19.53 0.67 -33.86
C SER A 138 18.51 -0.28 -34.49
N GLU A 139 18.79 -0.76 -35.70
CA GLU A 139 17.94 -1.70 -36.42
C GLU A 139 18.02 -3.11 -35.81
N SER A 140 19.23 -3.58 -35.49
CA SER A 140 19.45 -4.92 -34.90
C SER A 140 18.89 -5.08 -33.49
N LEU A 141 18.85 -4.00 -32.71
CA LEU A 141 18.33 -3.99 -31.34
C LEU A 141 16.84 -3.63 -31.25
N HIS A 142 16.19 -3.34 -32.38
CA HIS A 142 14.80 -2.88 -32.45
C HIS A 142 14.50 -1.75 -31.45
N VAL A 143 15.32 -0.70 -31.46
CA VAL A 143 15.29 0.41 -30.48
C VAL A 143 13.93 1.12 -30.43
N SER A 144 13.18 1.11 -31.53
CA SER A 144 11.81 1.65 -31.62
C SER A 144 10.82 0.99 -30.65
N ASN A 145 11.08 -0.25 -30.20
CA ASN A 145 10.24 -0.98 -29.25
C ASN A 145 10.60 -0.69 -27.78
N TRP A 146 11.70 0.02 -27.52
CA TRP A 146 12.16 0.25 -26.15
C TRP A 146 11.29 1.27 -25.43
N THR A 147 11.16 1.10 -24.13
CA THR A 147 10.48 2.04 -23.22
C THR A 147 11.48 2.48 -22.18
N VAL A 148 11.77 3.79 -22.12
CA VAL A 148 12.77 4.35 -21.21
C VAL A 148 12.08 5.24 -20.18
N SER A 149 12.39 5.01 -18.91
CA SER A 149 11.91 5.81 -17.78
C SER A 149 13.02 5.95 -16.75
N TYR A 150 12.97 7.01 -15.94
CA TYR A 150 13.85 7.09 -14.76
C TYR A 150 13.64 5.87 -13.85
N ALA A 151 14.75 5.30 -13.39
CA ALA A 151 14.71 4.22 -12.41
C ALA A 151 14.19 4.78 -11.06
N PRO A 152 13.26 4.09 -10.40
CA PRO A 152 12.90 4.40 -9.02
C PRO A 152 14.08 4.09 -8.08
N ASP A 153 14.06 4.62 -6.86
CA ASP A 153 15.05 4.25 -5.85
C ASP A 153 15.08 2.72 -5.64
N PRO A 154 16.24 2.07 -5.48
CA PRO A 154 16.34 0.62 -5.35
C PRO A 154 15.48 0.03 -4.22
N GLN A 155 15.29 0.76 -3.12
CA GLN A 155 14.46 0.30 -2.00
C GLN A 155 12.96 0.37 -2.30
N ASN A 156 12.57 1.17 -3.29
CA ASN A 156 11.19 1.27 -3.77
C ASN A 156 10.82 0.16 -4.77
N ILE A 157 11.77 -0.70 -5.17
CA ILE A 157 11.56 -1.77 -6.14
C ILE A 157 11.17 -3.07 -5.45
N TYR A 158 10.07 -3.69 -5.89
CA TYR A 158 9.72 -5.07 -5.53
C TYR A 158 10.39 -6.05 -6.50
N TRP A 159 11.61 -6.48 -6.17
CA TRP A 159 12.40 -7.42 -6.97
C TRP A 159 11.66 -8.73 -7.29
N GLU A 160 10.80 -9.20 -6.39
CA GLU A 160 9.98 -10.40 -6.57
C GLU A 160 8.89 -10.24 -7.63
N HIS A 161 8.38 -9.02 -7.83
CA HIS A 161 7.29 -8.74 -8.77
C HIS A 161 7.78 -8.39 -10.18
N LEU A 162 9.09 -8.15 -10.35
CA LEU A 162 9.67 -7.75 -11.64
C LEU A 162 9.46 -8.80 -12.74
N SER A 163 9.32 -10.08 -12.39
CA SER A 163 9.09 -11.16 -13.35
C SER A 163 7.69 -11.13 -13.97
N ILE A 164 6.72 -10.50 -13.31
CA ILE A 164 5.34 -10.40 -13.78
C ILE A 164 5.22 -9.19 -14.72
N ARG A 165 5.22 -9.44 -16.04
CA ARG A 165 5.27 -8.38 -17.06
C ARG A 165 4.13 -8.43 -18.07
N GLY A 166 3.83 -7.25 -18.63
CA GLY A 166 3.10 -7.09 -19.89
C GLY A 166 1.67 -7.60 -19.83
N PHE A 167 1.30 -8.43 -20.80
CA PHE A 167 -0.06 -8.93 -20.95
C PHE A 167 -0.53 -9.78 -19.74
N ILE A 168 0.38 -10.53 -19.12
CA ILE A 168 0.08 -11.36 -17.93
C ILE A 168 -0.30 -10.46 -16.75
N TRP A 169 0.46 -9.39 -16.53
CA TRP A 169 0.13 -8.40 -15.51
C TRP A 169 -1.22 -7.73 -15.78
N TRP A 170 -1.50 -7.37 -17.04
CA TRP A 170 -2.77 -6.73 -17.42
C TRP A 170 -3.97 -7.67 -17.23
N ILE A 171 -3.88 -8.94 -17.62
CA ILE A 171 -4.92 -9.95 -17.34
C ILE A 171 -5.12 -10.09 -15.84
N ARG A 172 -4.04 -10.21 -15.08
CA ARG A 172 -4.11 -10.36 -13.61
C ARG A 172 -4.82 -9.16 -12.98
N CYS A 173 -4.44 -7.95 -13.37
CA CYS A 173 -5.08 -6.71 -12.97
C CYS A 173 -6.57 -6.70 -13.35
N LEU A 174 -6.92 -7.06 -14.58
CA LEU A 174 -8.31 -7.12 -15.03
C LEU A 174 -9.13 -8.13 -14.23
N VAL A 175 -8.64 -9.36 -14.06
CA VAL A 175 -9.32 -10.42 -13.31
C VAL A 175 -9.54 -9.99 -11.86
N ILE A 176 -8.52 -9.45 -11.20
CA ILE A 176 -8.63 -8.99 -9.80
C ILE A 176 -9.66 -7.86 -9.69
N ASN A 177 -9.64 -6.87 -10.59
CA ASN A 177 -10.60 -5.78 -10.55
C ASN A 177 -12.03 -6.22 -10.88
N VAL A 178 -12.21 -7.19 -11.79
CA VAL A 178 -13.53 -7.78 -12.09
C VAL A 178 -14.05 -8.57 -10.89
N VAL A 179 -13.22 -9.41 -10.27
CA VAL A 179 -13.58 -10.15 -9.05
C VAL A 179 -13.91 -9.18 -7.92
N LEU A 180 -13.10 -8.12 -7.73
CA LEU A 180 -13.36 -7.08 -6.77
C LEU A 180 -14.72 -6.42 -7.04
N PHE A 181 -14.99 -6.02 -8.28
CA PHE A 181 -16.27 -5.40 -8.64
C PHE A 181 -17.46 -6.31 -8.31
N ILE A 182 -17.39 -7.59 -8.68
CA ILE A 182 -18.44 -8.58 -8.39
C ILE A 182 -18.61 -8.76 -6.88
N LEU A 183 -17.49 -8.93 -6.16
CA LEU A 183 -17.49 -9.13 -4.72
C LEU A 183 -18.06 -7.92 -3.99
N LEU A 184 -17.67 -6.70 -4.40
CA LEU A 184 -18.23 -5.46 -3.87
C LEU A 184 -19.72 -5.35 -4.21
N PHE A 185 -20.16 -5.66 -5.42
CA PHE A 185 -21.58 -5.64 -5.78
C PHE A 185 -22.44 -6.48 -4.83
N PHE A 186 -22.01 -7.70 -4.50
CA PHE A 186 -22.73 -8.58 -3.57
C PHE A 186 -22.58 -8.18 -2.10
N LEU A 187 -21.36 -7.89 -1.63
CA LEU A 187 -21.10 -7.57 -0.22
C LEU A 187 -21.70 -6.23 0.23
N THR A 188 -21.76 -5.26 -0.68
CA THR A 188 -22.34 -3.94 -0.40
C THR A 188 -23.85 -3.97 -0.37
N THR A 189 -24.46 -5.12 -0.66
CA THR A 189 -25.89 -5.35 -0.51
C THR A 189 -26.22 -6.47 0.49
N PRO A 190 -26.02 -6.23 1.80
CA PRO A 190 -26.37 -7.19 2.85
C PRO A 190 -27.83 -7.65 2.77
N ALA A 191 -28.75 -6.78 2.34
CA ALA A 191 -30.16 -7.11 2.16
C ALA A 191 -30.41 -8.12 1.02
N ILE A 192 -29.64 -8.10 -0.07
CA ILE A 192 -29.70 -9.12 -1.13
C ILE A 192 -29.17 -10.43 -0.61
N ILE A 193 -28.08 -10.44 0.16
CA ILE A 193 -27.56 -11.66 0.79
C ILE A 193 -28.60 -12.26 1.74
N ILE A 194 -29.22 -11.45 2.60
CA ILE A 194 -30.26 -11.91 3.52
C ILE A 194 -31.48 -12.45 2.75
N THR A 195 -32.00 -11.71 1.76
CA THR A 195 -33.19 -12.12 0.99
C THR A 195 -32.92 -13.32 0.07
N THR A 196 -31.72 -13.48 -0.46
CA THR A 196 -31.33 -14.68 -1.22
C THR A 196 -31.08 -15.86 -0.29
N MET A 197 -30.44 -15.67 0.86
CA MET A 197 -30.25 -16.70 1.87
C MET A 197 -31.60 -17.27 2.37
N ASP A 198 -32.59 -16.38 2.56
CA ASP A 198 -33.97 -16.74 2.89
C ASP A 198 -34.65 -17.51 1.74
N LYS A 199 -34.51 -17.02 0.50
CA LYS A 199 -35.04 -17.68 -0.72
C LYS A 199 -34.43 -19.05 -1.01
N PHE A 200 -33.15 -19.27 -0.67
CA PHE A 200 -32.45 -20.55 -0.84
C PHE A 200 -32.65 -21.52 0.33
N ASN A 201 -33.53 -21.22 1.30
CA ASN A 201 -33.82 -22.07 2.47
C ASN A 201 -32.56 -22.42 3.31
N VAL A 202 -31.46 -21.67 3.18
CA VAL A 202 -30.22 -21.91 3.95
C VAL A 202 -30.43 -21.58 5.44
N THR A 203 -31.49 -20.83 5.76
CA THR A 203 -31.99 -20.49 7.10
C THR A 203 -32.83 -21.58 7.76
N LYS A 204 -33.30 -22.63 7.07
CA LYS A 204 -34.12 -23.71 7.68
C LYS A 204 -33.49 -24.40 8.90
N PRO A 205 -32.17 -24.67 8.94
CA PRO A 205 -31.52 -25.19 10.15
C PRO A 205 -31.49 -24.19 11.31
N VAL A 206 -31.51 -22.89 11.01
CA VAL A 206 -31.47 -21.78 11.99
C VAL A 206 -32.84 -21.46 12.56
N GLU A 207 -33.91 -21.57 11.76
CA GLU A 207 -35.30 -21.53 12.24
C GLU A 207 -35.60 -22.67 13.22
N TYR A 208 -35.04 -23.86 12.99
CA TYR A 208 -35.18 -25.00 13.91
C TYR A 208 -34.51 -24.77 15.28
N LEU A 209 -33.53 -23.87 15.34
CA LEU A 209 -32.85 -23.49 16.58
C LEU A 209 -33.65 -22.47 17.41
N ASN A 210 -34.72 -21.88 16.85
CA ASN A 210 -35.74 -21.02 17.48
C ASN A 210 -35.25 -20.12 18.64
N ASN A 211 -34.03 -19.61 18.51
CA ASN A 211 -33.38 -18.81 19.53
C ASN A 211 -33.44 -17.36 19.04
N PRO A 212 -34.22 -16.48 19.70
CA PRO A 212 -34.44 -15.10 19.25
C PRO A 212 -33.12 -14.31 19.13
N ILE A 213 -32.10 -14.73 19.88
CA ILE A 213 -30.74 -14.20 19.81
C ILE A 213 -30.12 -14.49 18.43
N ILE A 214 -30.23 -15.71 17.90
CA ILE A 214 -29.59 -16.04 16.62
C ILE A 214 -30.31 -15.36 15.47
N THR A 215 -31.65 -15.35 15.48
CA THR A 215 -32.45 -14.79 14.37
C THR A 215 -32.38 -13.26 14.28
N GLN A 216 -32.22 -12.55 15.40
CA GLN A 216 -32.11 -11.08 15.42
C GLN A 216 -30.67 -10.57 15.36
N PHE A 217 -29.72 -11.32 15.95
CA PHE A 217 -28.34 -10.87 16.05
C PHE A 217 -27.49 -11.28 14.84
N PHE A 218 -27.80 -12.42 14.20
CA PHE A 218 -27.03 -12.91 13.05
C PHE A 218 -27.02 -11.94 11.85
N PRO A 219 -28.16 -11.37 11.41
CA PRO A 219 -28.15 -10.40 10.30
C PRO A 219 -27.35 -9.14 10.64
N THR A 220 -27.45 -8.65 11.88
CA THR A 220 -26.75 -7.47 12.37
C THR A 220 -25.24 -7.70 12.51
N LEU A 221 -24.84 -8.87 13.01
CA LEU A 221 -23.43 -9.27 13.09
C LEU A 221 -22.83 -9.46 11.70
N LEU A 222 -23.56 -10.09 10.79
CA LEU A 222 -23.13 -10.30 9.40
C LEU A 222 -22.90 -8.97 8.68
N LEU A 223 -23.82 -8.02 8.87
CA LEU A 223 -23.71 -6.63 8.41
C LEU A 223 -22.44 -5.95 8.92
N TRP A 224 -22.17 -6.04 10.23
CA TRP A 224 -20.97 -5.47 10.85
C TRP A 224 -19.69 -6.13 10.33
N CYS A 225 -19.67 -7.46 10.22
CA CYS A 225 -18.53 -8.19 9.69
C CYS A 225 -18.21 -7.80 8.24
N PHE A 226 -19.22 -7.71 7.37
CA PHE A 226 -19.00 -7.30 5.99
C PHE A 226 -18.55 -5.84 5.89
N SER A 227 -19.14 -4.93 6.67
CA SER A 227 -18.72 -3.53 6.70
C SER A 227 -17.27 -3.36 7.16
N ALA A 228 -16.80 -4.18 8.10
CA ALA A 228 -15.41 -4.16 8.57
C ALA A 228 -14.44 -4.81 7.56
N LEU A 229 -14.87 -5.85 6.85
CA LEU A 229 -14.03 -6.62 5.92
C LEU A 229 -13.80 -5.89 4.58
N LEU A 230 -14.76 -5.08 4.15
CA LEU A 230 -14.77 -4.43 2.83
C LEU A 230 -13.51 -3.57 2.55
N PRO A 231 -13.08 -2.65 3.42
CA PRO A 231 -11.86 -1.87 3.19
C PRO A 231 -10.60 -2.75 3.11
N THR A 232 -10.55 -3.82 3.90
CA THR A 232 -9.44 -4.79 3.91
C THR A 232 -9.38 -5.57 2.59
N ILE A 233 -10.53 -5.96 2.02
CA ILE A 233 -10.61 -6.61 0.71
C ILE A 233 -10.06 -5.68 -0.39
N VAL A 234 -10.46 -4.41 -0.40
CA VAL A 234 -9.97 -3.44 -1.39
C VAL A 234 -8.47 -3.24 -1.26
N TYR A 235 -7.94 -3.16 -0.04
CA TYR A 235 -6.50 -3.11 0.21
C TYR A 235 -5.77 -4.34 -0.36
N TYR A 236 -6.21 -5.55 -0.01
CA TYR A 236 -5.59 -6.78 -0.51
C TYR A 236 -5.70 -6.93 -2.03
N SER A 237 -6.75 -6.38 -2.65
CA SER A 237 -6.86 -6.40 -4.12
C SER A 237 -5.67 -5.70 -4.79
N ALA A 238 -5.21 -4.58 -4.24
CA ALA A 238 -4.07 -3.83 -4.78
C ALA A 238 -2.74 -4.55 -4.53
N PHE A 239 -2.60 -5.23 -3.39
CA PHE A 239 -1.46 -6.10 -3.10
C PHE A 239 -1.37 -7.26 -4.11
N PHE A 240 -2.49 -7.92 -4.40
CA PHE A 240 -2.51 -9.04 -5.35
C PHE A 240 -2.20 -8.62 -6.79
N GLU A 241 -2.32 -7.34 -7.16
CA GLU A 241 -1.95 -6.87 -8.50
C GLU A 241 -0.43 -6.92 -8.76
N ALA A 242 0.40 -7.12 -7.74
CA ALA A 242 1.85 -7.29 -7.85
C ALA A 242 2.52 -6.16 -8.67
N HIS A 243 2.43 -4.94 -8.15
CA HIS A 243 3.10 -3.79 -8.77
C HIS A 243 4.63 -3.91 -8.62
N TRP A 244 5.39 -3.42 -9.61
CA TRP A 244 6.86 -3.42 -9.58
C TRP A 244 7.47 -2.48 -8.53
N THR A 245 6.72 -1.48 -8.06
CA THR A 245 7.20 -0.48 -7.11
C THR A 245 6.27 -0.33 -5.92
N ARG A 246 6.83 -0.11 -4.74
CA ARG A 246 6.09 0.16 -3.49
C ARG A 246 5.23 1.41 -3.61
N SER A 247 5.77 2.43 -4.28
CA SER A 247 5.07 3.69 -4.54
C SER A 247 3.90 3.52 -5.49
N GLY A 248 4.04 2.67 -6.51
CA GLY A 248 2.98 2.33 -7.45
C GLY A 248 1.82 1.62 -6.74
N GLU A 249 2.15 0.61 -5.92
CA GLU A 249 1.16 -0.11 -5.11
C GLU A 249 0.37 0.83 -4.21
N ASN A 250 1.06 1.62 -3.37
CA ASN A 250 0.42 2.57 -2.47
C ASN A 250 -0.48 3.57 -3.19
N ARG A 251 -0.06 4.06 -4.37
CA ARG A 251 -0.86 4.98 -5.17
C ARG A 251 -2.14 4.30 -5.68
N THR A 252 -2.05 3.09 -6.22
CA THR A 252 -3.24 2.34 -6.70
C THR A 252 -4.18 2.03 -5.53
N THR A 253 -3.65 1.59 -4.39
CA THR A 253 -4.41 1.39 -3.15
C THR A 253 -5.16 2.65 -2.74
N MET A 254 -4.50 3.81 -2.73
CA MET A 254 -5.13 5.10 -2.41
C MET A 254 -6.32 5.41 -3.33
N HIS A 255 -6.14 5.27 -4.66
CA HIS A 255 -7.19 5.58 -5.63
C HIS A 255 -8.41 4.66 -5.47
N LYS A 256 -8.17 3.35 -5.32
CA LYS A 256 -9.23 2.35 -5.16
C LYS A 256 -9.97 2.50 -3.85
N CYS A 257 -9.24 2.59 -2.73
CA CYS A 257 -9.83 2.76 -1.41
C CYS A 257 -10.63 4.07 -1.34
N TYR A 258 -10.11 5.18 -1.84
CA TYR A 258 -10.82 6.46 -1.83
C TYR A 258 -12.11 6.42 -2.65
N THR A 259 -12.05 5.90 -3.88
CA THR A 259 -13.23 5.77 -4.76
C THR A 259 -14.30 4.89 -4.11
N PHE A 260 -13.87 3.78 -3.54
CA PHE A 260 -14.77 2.85 -2.85
C PHE A 260 -15.40 3.46 -1.59
N LEU A 261 -14.59 4.10 -0.74
CA LEU A 261 -15.05 4.74 0.49
C LEU A 261 -16.02 5.88 0.19
N ILE A 262 -15.77 6.71 -0.82
CA ILE A 262 -16.75 7.74 -1.25
C ILE A 262 -18.06 7.10 -1.67
N PHE A 263 -17.99 6.06 -2.50
CA PHE A 263 -19.19 5.43 -3.01
C PHE A 263 -20.02 4.80 -1.88
N MET A 264 -19.38 4.14 -0.91
CA MET A 264 -20.02 3.48 0.23
C MET A 264 -20.46 4.42 1.35
N VAL A 265 -19.56 5.30 1.81
CA VAL A 265 -19.79 6.13 2.99
C VAL A 265 -20.61 7.36 2.62
N LEU A 266 -20.33 7.96 1.46
CA LEU A 266 -20.99 9.19 1.03
C LEU A 266 -22.15 8.88 0.09
N LEU A 267 -21.91 8.38 -1.12
CA LEU A 267 -22.93 8.38 -2.18
C LEU A 267 -24.15 7.50 -1.88
N LEU A 268 -23.96 6.26 -1.44
CA LEU A 268 -25.08 5.35 -1.17
C LEU A 268 -26.02 5.85 -0.03
N PRO A 269 -25.52 6.17 1.18
CA PRO A 269 -26.36 6.74 2.24
C PRO A 269 -26.98 8.08 1.85
N SER A 270 -26.25 8.94 1.12
CA SER A 270 -26.75 10.24 0.62
C SER A 270 -27.77 10.14 -0.50
N LEU A 271 -28.06 8.94 -1.01
CA LEU A 271 -29.19 8.70 -1.91
C LEU A 271 -30.28 7.89 -1.21
N GLY A 272 -30.17 7.63 0.10
CA GLY A 272 -31.05 6.69 0.80
C GLY A 272 -31.02 5.28 0.21
N LEU A 273 -29.96 4.95 -0.53
CA LEU A 273 -29.79 3.69 -1.22
C LEU A 273 -29.02 2.74 -0.31
N SER A 274 -29.62 1.60 -0.01
CA SER A 274 -28.99 0.54 0.78
C SER A 274 -28.11 -0.39 -0.06
N SER A 275 -27.99 -0.17 -1.38
CA SER A 275 -27.34 -1.13 -2.30
C SER A 275 -26.97 -0.59 -3.68
N LEU A 276 -26.03 -1.30 -4.32
CA LEU A 276 -25.64 -1.07 -5.72
C LEU A 276 -26.72 -1.45 -6.73
N ASP A 277 -27.52 -2.50 -6.49
CA ASP A 277 -28.65 -2.87 -7.35
C ASP A 277 -29.68 -1.74 -7.43
N VAL A 278 -30.08 -1.21 -6.28
CA VAL A 278 -31.06 -0.12 -6.23
C VAL A 278 -30.46 1.16 -6.83
N PHE A 279 -29.13 1.38 -6.72
CA PHE A 279 -28.45 2.45 -7.46
C PHE A 279 -28.56 2.29 -8.98
N PHE A 280 -28.29 1.10 -9.53
CA PHE A 280 -28.41 0.89 -10.97
C PHE A 280 -29.86 0.95 -11.47
N ARG A 281 -30.81 0.45 -10.69
CA ARG A 281 -32.25 0.61 -10.98
C ARG A 281 -32.65 2.07 -10.93
N TRP A 282 -32.16 2.84 -9.95
CA TRP A 282 -32.36 4.28 -9.92
C TRP A 282 -31.74 4.99 -11.14
N LEU A 283 -30.54 4.58 -11.56
CA LEU A 283 -29.83 5.21 -12.68
C LEU A 283 -30.47 4.90 -14.05
N PHE A 284 -31.02 3.70 -14.24
CA PHE A 284 -31.46 3.21 -15.55
C PHE A 284 -32.98 2.97 -15.67
N ASP A 285 -33.73 2.79 -14.57
CA ASP A 285 -35.17 2.51 -14.60
C ASP A 285 -36.02 3.79 -14.46
N LYS A 286 -36.62 4.21 -15.59
CA LYS A 286 -37.48 5.40 -15.66
C LYS A 286 -38.74 5.32 -14.79
N LYS A 287 -39.26 4.11 -14.51
CA LYS A 287 -40.47 3.94 -13.68
C LYS A 287 -40.15 4.16 -12.21
N PHE A 288 -38.99 3.68 -11.77
CA PHE A 288 -38.50 3.87 -10.41
C PHE A 288 -38.26 5.36 -10.10
N LEU A 289 -37.72 6.12 -11.05
CA LEU A 289 -37.49 7.57 -10.90
C LEU A 289 -38.78 8.38 -10.62
N ALA A 290 -39.91 8.01 -11.23
CA ALA A 290 -41.18 8.73 -11.08
C ALA A 290 -41.79 8.54 -9.67
N GLU A 291 -41.73 7.32 -9.12
CA GLU A 291 -42.15 7.03 -7.74
C GLU A 291 -41.14 7.55 -6.70
N ALA A 292 -39.84 7.48 -7.02
CA ALA A 292 -38.80 7.91 -6.11
C ALA A 292 -38.70 9.44 -5.99
N ALA A 293 -39.06 10.22 -7.03
CA ALA A 293 -39.05 11.68 -6.99
C ALA A 293 -39.88 12.26 -5.83
N VAL A 294 -41.06 11.70 -5.56
CA VAL A 294 -41.93 12.09 -4.43
C VAL A 294 -41.33 11.69 -3.08
N ARG A 295 -40.57 10.59 -3.04
CA ARG A 295 -39.87 10.12 -1.82
C ARG A 295 -38.62 10.96 -1.56
N PHE A 296 -37.89 11.40 -2.60
CA PHE A 296 -36.67 12.20 -2.49
C PHE A 296 -36.90 13.64 -2.01
N GLU A 297 -38.08 14.20 -2.26
CA GLU A 297 -38.50 15.49 -1.69
C GLU A 297 -38.60 15.43 -0.15
N CYS A 298 -38.79 14.24 0.43
CA CYS A 298 -38.88 13.99 1.88
C CYS A 298 -37.71 13.18 2.48
N VAL A 299 -36.85 12.54 1.68
CA VAL A 299 -35.78 11.62 2.15
C VAL A 299 -34.59 12.35 2.78
N PHE A 300 -34.42 13.65 2.52
CA PHE A 300 -33.40 14.46 3.21
C PHE A 300 -34.03 15.42 4.22
N LEU A 301 -34.67 14.85 5.25
CA LEU A 301 -34.84 15.53 6.53
C LEU A 301 -33.45 15.75 7.19
N PRO A 302 -33.31 16.75 8.09
CA PRO A 302 -32.10 16.99 8.90
C PRO A 302 -31.46 15.74 9.55
N ASP A 303 -32.18 14.63 9.64
CA ASP A 303 -31.74 13.33 10.18
C ASP A 303 -30.54 12.72 9.42
N ASN A 304 -30.44 12.87 8.09
CA ASN A 304 -29.27 12.36 7.35
C ASN A 304 -28.02 13.21 7.60
N GLY A 305 -28.18 14.53 7.82
CA GLY A 305 -27.08 15.38 8.26
C GLY A 305 -26.55 14.96 9.63
N ALA A 306 -27.46 14.60 10.55
CA ALA A 306 -27.09 14.09 11.88
C ALA A 306 -26.29 12.78 11.81
N PHE A 307 -26.61 11.87 10.88
CA PHE A 307 -25.81 10.66 10.64
C PHE A 307 -24.35 10.99 10.30
N PHE A 308 -24.13 11.90 9.35
CA PHE A 308 -22.76 12.27 8.94
C PHE A 308 -22.01 13.05 10.02
N VAL A 309 -22.70 13.89 10.80
CA VAL A 309 -22.10 14.55 11.97
C VAL A 309 -21.65 13.51 12.99
N ASN A 310 -22.49 12.53 13.32
CA ASN A 310 -22.15 11.44 14.24
C ASN A 310 -21.00 10.58 13.70
N TYR A 311 -20.99 10.30 12.39
CA TYR A 311 -19.87 9.61 11.74
C TYR A 311 -18.56 10.39 11.90
N VAL A 312 -18.56 11.71 11.67
CA VAL A 312 -17.35 12.54 11.83
C VAL A 312 -16.91 12.58 13.29
N ILE A 313 -17.82 12.73 14.26
CA ILE A 313 -17.51 12.71 15.69
C ILE A 313 -16.88 11.36 16.09
N ALA A 314 -17.49 10.25 15.67
CA ALA A 314 -16.96 8.91 15.92
C ALA A 314 -15.57 8.73 15.28
N SER A 315 -15.37 9.19 14.05
CA SER A 315 -14.04 9.14 13.41
C SER A 315 -13.00 10.02 14.10
N ALA A 316 -13.41 11.17 14.64
CA ALA A 316 -12.55 12.12 15.36
C ALA A 316 -12.03 11.56 16.67
N PHE A 317 -12.89 10.90 17.45
CA PHE A 317 -12.50 10.36 18.75
C PHE A 317 -12.10 8.89 18.66
N ILE A 318 -13.03 8.02 18.27
CA ILE A 318 -12.82 6.57 18.24
C ILE A 318 -11.83 6.18 17.15
N GLY A 319 -11.97 6.75 15.94
CA GLY A 319 -11.05 6.49 14.83
C GLY A 319 -9.60 6.81 15.17
N ASN A 320 -9.34 8.04 15.60
CA ASN A 320 -7.99 8.47 16.01
C ASN A 320 -7.46 7.70 17.22
N ALA A 321 -8.30 7.33 18.20
CA ALA A 321 -7.88 6.50 19.33
C ALA A 321 -7.48 5.08 18.90
N MET A 322 -8.22 4.48 17.96
CA MET A 322 -7.86 3.16 17.39
C MET A 322 -6.55 3.21 16.61
N ASP A 323 -6.32 4.30 15.85
CA ASP A 323 -5.06 4.54 15.11
C ASP A 323 -3.87 4.72 16.07
N LEU A 324 -4.05 5.42 17.19
CA LEU A 324 -3.02 5.59 18.22
C LEU A 324 -2.65 4.24 18.88
N LEU A 325 -3.67 3.45 19.23
CA LEU A 325 -3.48 2.12 19.84
C LEU A 325 -3.02 1.05 18.84
N ARG A 326 -3.08 1.33 17.54
CA ARG A 326 -2.74 0.38 16.45
C ARG A 326 -3.45 -0.97 16.59
N ILE A 327 -4.73 -0.97 16.98
CA ILE A 327 -5.51 -2.20 17.28
C ILE A 327 -5.47 -3.22 16.13
N PRO A 328 -5.63 -2.84 14.84
CA PRO A 328 -5.56 -3.82 13.74
C PRO A 328 -4.18 -4.48 13.61
N GLY A 329 -3.11 -3.72 13.82
CA GLY A 329 -1.74 -4.23 13.81
C GLY A 329 -1.47 -5.17 14.98
N LEU A 330 -1.95 -4.81 16.18
CA LEU A 330 -1.87 -5.64 17.38
C LEU A 330 -2.63 -6.97 17.19
N LEU A 331 -3.82 -6.92 16.61
CA LEU A 331 -4.61 -8.12 16.32
C LEU A 331 -3.89 -9.04 15.34
N MET A 332 -3.35 -8.50 14.25
CA MET A 332 -2.56 -9.29 13.29
C MET A 332 -1.34 -9.91 13.95
N TYR A 333 -0.66 -9.15 14.81
CA TYR A 333 0.46 -9.64 15.61
C TYR A 333 0.04 -10.79 16.55
N MET A 334 -1.07 -10.65 17.28
CA MET A 334 -1.60 -11.71 18.16
C MET A 334 -1.95 -12.97 17.37
N ILE A 335 -2.60 -12.84 16.20
CA ILE A 335 -2.90 -13.97 15.32
C ILE A 335 -1.62 -14.66 14.85
N ARG A 336 -0.60 -13.90 14.41
CA ARG A 336 0.71 -14.45 14.00
C ARG A 336 1.40 -15.15 15.16
N LEU A 337 1.30 -14.62 16.38
CA LEU A 337 1.85 -15.21 17.59
C LEU A 337 1.16 -16.54 17.94
N CYS A 338 -0.15 -16.63 17.74
CA CYS A 338 -0.93 -17.86 17.93
C CYS A 338 -0.65 -18.93 16.87
N LEU A 339 -0.38 -18.53 15.62
CA LEU A 339 -0.07 -19.45 14.51
C LEU A 339 1.39 -19.90 14.48
N ALA A 340 2.29 -19.25 15.22
CA ALA A 340 3.71 -19.59 15.28
C ALA A 340 3.92 -21.01 15.82
N ARG A 341 4.76 -21.78 15.13
CA ARG A 341 4.96 -23.22 15.36
C ARG A 341 5.93 -23.53 16.49
N SER A 342 6.93 -22.67 16.71
CA SER A 342 8.01 -22.90 17.67
C SER A 342 8.37 -21.64 18.48
N ALA A 343 9.08 -21.82 19.59
CA ALA A 343 9.59 -20.71 20.41
C ALA A 343 10.53 -19.78 19.61
N ALA A 344 11.33 -20.36 18.70
CA ALA A 344 12.17 -19.60 17.76
C ALA A 344 11.34 -18.73 16.80
N GLU A 345 10.27 -19.28 16.23
CA GLU A 345 9.39 -18.52 15.32
C GLU A 345 8.64 -17.41 16.06
N ARG A 346 8.25 -17.65 17.31
CA ARG A 346 7.65 -16.62 18.18
C ARG A 346 8.61 -15.47 18.44
N ARG A 347 9.88 -15.75 18.75
CA ARG A 347 10.92 -14.72 18.90
C ARG A 347 11.16 -13.98 17.59
N ASN A 348 11.11 -14.69 16.46
CA ASN A 348 11.25 -14.08 15.15
C ASN A 348 10.09 -13.12 14.83
N VAL A 349 8.84 -13.50 15.16
CA VAL A 349 7.65 -12.65 15.01
C VAL A 349 7.74 -11.41 15.92
N LYS A 350 8.22 -11.56 17.16
CA LYS A 350 8.48 -10.43 18.08
C LYS A 350 9.54 -9.46 17.52
N ARG A 351 10.58 -9.99 16.89
CA ARG A 351 11.67 -9.17 16.32
C ARG A 351 11.26 -8.43 15.05
N HIS A 352 10.38 -9.00 14.24
CA HIS A 352 9.84 -8.38 13.01
C HIS A 352 8.50 -7.65 13.24
N GLN A 353 8.31 -7.05 14.42
CA GLN A 353 7.05 -6.39 14.75
C GLN A 353 6.86 -5.05 14.04
N ALA A 354 7.95 -4.42 13.60
CA ALA A 354 7.89 -3.07 13.06
C ALA A 354 7.37 -3.07 11.62
N TYR A 355 6.36 -2.23 11.35
CA TYR A 355 5.69 -2.16 10.05
C TYR A 355 6.04 -0.85 9.33
N GLU A 356 6.04 -0.89 8.00
CA GLU A 356 6.07 0.32 7.18
C GLU A 356 4.71 1.01 7.21
N PHE A 357 4.71 2.35 7.28
CA PHE A 357 3.48 3.12 7.24
C PHE A 357 2.80 3.03 5.86
N GLN A 358 1.57 2.53 5.83
CA GLN A 358 0.78 2.35 4.61
C GLN A 358 0.10 3.67 4.20
N PHE A 359 0.85 4.54 3.53
CA PHE A 359 0.36 5.85 3.07
C PHE A 359 -0.91 5.74 2.21
N GLY A 360 -1.04 4.70 1.38
CA GLY A 360 -2.18 4.56 0.48
C GLY A 360 -3.52 4.47 1.21
N ALA A 361 -3.61 3.62 2.24
CA ALA A 361 -4.83 3.43 3.01
C ALA A 361 -5.11 4.62 3.94
N ALA A 362 -4.08 5.13 4.63
CA ALA A 362 -4.23 6.27 5.55
C ALA A 362 -4.74 7.52 4.82
N TYR A 363 -4.19 7.83 3.64
CA TYR A 363 -4.68 8.95 2.83
C TYR A 363 -6.12 8.74 2.35
N ALA A 364 -6.48 7.54 1.90
CA ALA A 364 -7.84 7.29 1.44
C ALA A 364 -8.90 7.58 2.52
N TRP A 365 -8.66 7.14 3.76
CA TRP A 365 -9.55 7.42 4.89
C TRP A 365 -9.62 8.91 5.26
N MET A 366 -8.46 9.57 5.38
CA MET A 366 -8.40 10.99 5.69
C MET A 366 -9.10 11.85 4.63
N MET A 367 -8.85 11.56 3.34
CA MET A 367 -9.50 12.25 2.22
C MET A 367 -11.00 11.97 2.17
N CYS A 368 -11.46 10.76 2.55
CA CYS A 368 -12.87 10.44 2.64
C CYS A 368 -13.57 11.30 3.70
N VAL A 369 -13.04 11.35 4.94
CA VAL A 369 -13.61 12.20 6.02
C VAL A 369 -13.60 13.66 5.60
N PHE A 370 -12.51 14.14 4.99
CA PHE A 370 -12.46 15.49 4.43
C PHE A 370 -13.57 15.73 3.39
N THR A 371 -13.79 14.79 2.48
CA THR A 371 -14.81 14.90 1.43
C THR A 371 -16.21 14.94 2.02
N VAL A 372 -16.49 14.15 3.08
CA VAL A 372 -17.77 14.16 3.81
C VAL A 372 -17.99 15.53 4.46
N VAL A 373 -17.00 16.04 5.20
CA VAL A 373 -17.07 17.36 5.85
C VAL A 373 -17.30 18.47 4.83
N MET A 374 -16.56 18.46 3.72
CA MET A 374 -16.72 19.45 2.64
C MET A 374 -18.11 19.38 2.00
N THR A 375 -18.59 18.18 1.69
CA THR A 375 -19.88 17.97 1.04
C THR A 375 -21.04 18.49 1.89
N TYR A 376 -21.02 18.21 3.19
CA TYR A 376 -22.10 18.57 4.11
C TYR A 376 -21.92 19.92 4.82
N SER A 377 -20.80 20.61 4.59
CA SER A 377 -20.46 21.89 5.25
C SER A 377 -21.56 22.96 5.11
N ILE A 378 -22.16 23.08 3.92
CA ILE A 378 -23.19 24.10 3.64
C ILE A 378 -24.56 23.68 4.16
N THR A 379 -24.91 22.39 4.02
CA THR A 379 -26.21 21.86 4.46
C THR A 379 -26.30 21.74 5.99
N CYS A 380 -25.20 21.39 6.66
CA CYS A 380 -25.14 21.16 8.09
C CYS A 380 -23.83 21.73 8.66
N PRO A 381 -23.77 23.05 8.94
CA PRO A 381 -22.53 23.73 9.33
C PRO A 381 -21.86 23.17 10.60
N ILE A 382 -22.61 22.49 11.45
CA ILE A 382 -22.09 21.87 12.68
C ILE A 382 -21.05 20.76 12.40
N ILE A 383 -21.02 20.19 11.20
CA ILE A 383 -20.02 19.18 10.82
C ILE A 383 -18.61 19.76 10.71
N VAL A 384 -18.49 21.06 10.38
CA VAL A 384 -17.21 21.74 10.15
C VAL A 384 -16.33 21.83 11.41
N PRO A 385 -16.81 22.28 12.59
CA PRO A 385 -15.98 22.29 13.80
C PRO A 385 -15.52 20.89 14.22
N PHE A 386 -16.37 19.87 14.09
CA PHE A 386 -15.98 18.49 14.36
C PHE A 386 -14.98 17.95 13.33
N GLY A 387 -15.11 18.35 12.06
CA GLY A 387 -14.14 18.05 11.01
C GLY A 387 -12.77 18.71 11.25
N LEU A 388 -12.74 19.95 11.74
CA LEU A 388 -11.50 20.61 12.15
C LEU A 388 -10.85 19.86 13.32
N MET A 389 -11.64 19.48 14.33
CA MET A 389 -11.17 18.70 15.46
C MET A 389 -10.61 17.33 15.02
N TYR A 390 -11.26 16.64 14.08
CA TYR A 390 -10.73 15.42 13.46
C TYR A 390 -9.34 15.65 12.88
N MET A 391 -9.14 16.71 12.09
CA MET A 391 -7.86 17.01 11.44
C MET A 391 -6.74 17.34 12.45
N LEU A 392 -7.06 18.10 13.50
CA LEU A 392 -6.10 18.42 14.56
C LEU A 392 -5.66 17.18 15.32
N LEU A 393 -6.63 16.34 15.74
CA LEU A 393 -6.33 15.09 16.43
C LEU A 393 -5.55 14.12 15.53
N LYS A 394 -5.95 14.01 14.26
CA LYS A 394 -5.25 13.16 13.28
C LYS A 394 -3.80 13.60 13.10
N HIS A 395 -3.54 14.91 13.01
CA HIS A 395 -2.19 15.43 12.91
C HIS A 395 -1.32 15.07 14.13
N LEU A 396 -1.87 15.19 15.34
CA LEU A 396 -1.15 14.84 16.57
C LEU A 396 -0.86 13.33 16.66
N VAL A 397 -1.86 12.50 16.38
CA VAL A 397 -1.74 11.03 16.42
C VAL A 397 -0.76 10.53 15.35
N ASP A 398 -0.88 11.01 14.12
CA ASP A 398 0.01 10.59 13.04
C ASP A 398 1.44 11.04 13.30
N ARG A 399 1.64 12.25 13.81
CA ARG A 399 2.97 12.73 14.18
C ARG A 399 3.60 11.82 15.22
N TYR A 400 2.90 11.51 16.32
CA TYR A 400 3.40 10.61 17.36
C TYR A 400 3.74 9.23 16.80
N ASN A 401 2.80 8.61 16.05
CA ASN A 401 2.99 7.27 15.51
C ASN A 401 4.14 7.20 14.48
N LEU A 402 4.31 8.22 13.63
CA LEU A 402 5.38 8.27 12.63
C LEU A 402 6.76 8.43 13.28
N TYR A 403 6.88 9.13 14.41
CA TYR A 403 8.16 9.29 15.11
C TYR A 403 8.60 8.03 15.88
N TYR A 404 7.67 7.36 16.57
CA TYR A 404 8.03 6.30 17.53
C TYR A 404 7.73 4.88 17.05
N ALA A 405 6.81 4.70 16.11
CA ALA A 405 6.17 3.40 15.89
C ALA A 405 6.38 2.80 14.49
N TYR A 406 6.67 3.60 13.47
CA TYR A 406 6.77 3.16 12.07
C TYR A 406 8.19 3.26 11.53
N LEU A 407 8.54 2.35 10.62
CA LEU A 407 9.79 2.44 9.87
C LEU A 407 9.70 3.51 8.77
N PRO A 408 10.83 4.16 8.43
CA PRO A 408 10.87 5.14 7.36
C PRO A 408 10.59 4.46 6.01
N ALA A 409 9.46 4.79 5.39
CA ALA A 409 9.12 4.29 4.06
C ALA A 409 9.75 5.19 2.98
N LYS A 410 10.62 4.63 2.14
CA LYS A 410 11.21 5.36 0.99
C LYS A 410 10.26 5.33 -0.22
N LEU A 411 9.33 6.28 -0.24
CA LEU A 411 8.32 6.42 -1.30
C LEU A 411 8.58 7.66 -2.19
N ASP A 412 8.09 7.59 -3.43
CA ASP A 412 8.15 8.72 -4.37
C ASP A 412 7.17 9.83 -3.93
N LYS A 413 7.64 11.08 -3.99
CA LYS A 413 6.89 12.31 -3.66
C LYS A 413 5.58 12.44 -4.45
N LYS A 414 5.45 11.75 -5.59
CA LYS A 414 4.24 11.73 -6.44
C LYS A 414 2.97 11.28 -5.70
N ILE A 415 3.08 10.50 -4.62
CA ILE A 415 1.91 10.06 -3.85
C ILE A 415 1.17 11.26 -3.25
N HIS A 416 1.90 12.21 -2.66
CA HIS A 416 1.30 13.40 -2.06
C HIS A 416 0.60 14.27 -3.11
N SER A 417 1.24 14.49 -4.27
CA SER A 417 0.59 15.23 -5.37
C SER A 417 -0.65 14.48 -5.91
N GLY A 418 -0.61 13.15 -5.94
CA GLY A 418 -1.77 12.33 -6.30
C GLY A 418 -2.93 12.50 -5.32
N ALA A 419 -2.65 12.51 -4.01
CA ALA A 419 -3.65 12.74 -2.97
C ALA A 419 -4.29 14.12 -3.10
N VAL A 420 -3.48 15.18 -3.24
CA VAL A 420 -4.01 16.54 -3.40
C VAL A 420 -4.88 16.67 -4.65
N ASN A 421 -4.46 16.09 -5.78
CA ASN A 421 -5.26 16.10 -7.01
C ASN A 421 -6.61 15.38 -6.84
N GLN A 422 -6.68 14.32 -6.03
CA GLN A 422 -7.94 13.66 -5.72
C GLN A 422 -8.84 14.50 -4.82
N VAL A 423 -8.27 15.18 -3.83
CA VAL A 423 -9.02 16.05 -2.91
C VAL A 423 -9.71 17.21 -3.64
N VAL A 424 -9.18 17.65 -4.79
CA VAL A 424 -9.86 18.64 -5.66
C VAL A 424 -11.24 18.16 -6.13
N ALA A 425 -11.53 16.85 -6.12
CA ALA A 425 -12.86 16.34 -6.40
C ALA A 425 -13.89 16.65 -5.29
N ALA A 426 -13.47 16.87 -4.05
CA ALA A 426 -14.38 17.09 -2.93
C ALA A 426 -15.23 18.38 -3.07
N PRO A 427 -14.66 19.55 -3.42
CA PRO A 427 -15.46 20.74 -3.75
C PRO A 427 -16.42 20.53 -4.92
N ILE A 428 -16.03 19.75 -5.94
CA ILE A 428 -16.90 19.44 -7.08
C ILE A 428 -18.10 18.61 -6.61
N LEU A 429 -17.86 17.60 -5.78
CA LEU A 429 -18.92 16.80 -5.16
C LEU A 429 -19.84 17.67 -4.31
N CYS A 430 -19.30 18.59 -3.50
CA CYS A 430 -20.10 19.54 -2.72
C CYS A 430 -21.04 20.38 -3.61
N LEU A 431 -20.51 21.00 -4.68
CA LEU A 431 -21.31 21.80 -5.62
C LEU A 431 -22.35 20.95 -6.37
N PHE A 432 -21.98 19.73 -6.75
CA PHE A 432 -22.91 18.77 -7.36
C PHE A 432 -24.08 18.44 -6.42
N TRP A 433 -23.78 18.18 -5.14
CA TRP A 433 -24.80 17.95 -4.13
C TRP A 433 -25.69 19.16 -3.89
N LEU A 434 -25.14 20.38 -3.85
CA LEU A 434 -25.93 21.61 -3.74
C LEU A 434 -26.87 21.80 -4.94
N LEU A 435 -26.38 21.55 -6.16
CA LEU A 435 -27.19 21.60 -7.36
C LEU A 435 -28.32 20.56 -7.30
N PHE A 436 -28.01 19.34 -6.87
CA PHE A 436 -28.99 18.28 -6.66
C PHE A 436 -30.08 18.71 -5.67
N PHE A 437 -29.70 19.26 -4.51
CA PHE A 437 -30.65 19.76 -3.51
C PHE A 437 -31.49 20.93 -4.02
N SER A 438 -30.89 21.92 -4.69
CA SER A 438 -31.61 23.07 -5.24
C SER A 438 -32.62 22.62 -6.30
N THR A 439 -32.23 21.67 -7.16
CA THR A 439 -33.09 21.14 -8.22
C THR A 439 -34.27 20.35 -7.65
N MET A 440 -34.03 19.53 -6.62
CA MET A 440 -35.08 18.75 -5.97
C MET A 440 -36.10 19.62 -5.22
N ARG A 441 -35.66 20.70 -4.56
CA ARG A 441 -36.52 21.52 -3.70
C ARG A 441 -37.23 22.66 -4.42
N ALA A 442 -36.56 23.30 -5.38
CA ALA A 442 -37.07 24.50 -6.07
C ALA A 442 -37.32 24.27 -7.57
N GLY A 443 -36.94 23.12 -8.10
CA GLY A 443 -36.95 22.84 -9.54
C GLY A 443 -35.68 23.33 -10.25
N PHE A 444 -35.44 22.79 -11.45
CA PHE A 444 -34.26 23.12 -12.25
C PHE A 444 -34.26 24.57 -12.74
N LEU A 445 -35.44 25.12 -13.06
CA LEU A 445 -35.63 26.47 -13.61
C LEU A 445 -35.54 27.58 -12.55
N ALA A 446 -35.40 27.24 -11.26
CA ALA A 446 -35.26 28.24 -10.21
C ALA A 446 -33.95 29.03 -10.36
N PRO A 447 -33.93 30.35 -10.06
CA PRO A 447 -32.73 31.18 -10.17
C PRO A 447 -31.53 30.63 -9.36
N THR A 448 -31.79 30.02 -8.20
CA THR A 448 -30.76 29.40 -7.34
C THR A 448 -30.14 28.15 -7.98
N SER A 449 -30.95 27.31 -8.62
CA SER A 449 -30.50 26.09 -9.32
C SER A 449 -29.69 26.44 -10.56
N MET A 450 -30.11 27.45 -11.32
CA MET A 450 -29.38 27.95 -12.48
C MET A 450 -28.04 28.57 -12.09
N PHE A 451 -28.00 29.34 -11.00
CA PHE A 451 -26.75 29.90 -10.48
C PHE A 451 -25.77 28.81 -10.03
N THR A 452 -26.22 27.83 -9.24
CA THR A 452 -25.38 26.72 -8.79
C THR A 452 -24.90 25.84 -9.95
N PHE A 453 -25.71 25.65 -10.99
CA PHE A 453 -25.31 24.96 -12.21
C PHE A 453 -24.18 25.68 -12.96
N VAL A 454 -24.29 27.01 -13.14
CA VAL A 454 -23.24 27.81 -13.79
C VAL A 454 -21.95 27.76 -12.98
N VAL A 455 -22.03 27.89 -11.65
CA VAL A 455 -20.87 27.78 -10.74
C VAL A 455 -20.21 26.41 -10.88
N LEU A 456 -20.99 25.32 -10.87
CA LEU A 456 -20.48 23.96 -11.04
C LEU A 456 -19.75 23.78 -12.37
N VAL A 457 -20.32 24.25 -13.48
CA VAL A 457 -19.68 24.16 -14.80
C VAL A 457 -18.36 24.93 -14.83
N ILE A 458 -18.34 26.15 -14.29
CA ILE A 458 -17.11 26.95 -14.19
C ILE A 458 -16.06 26.22 -13.35
N THR A 459 -16.43 25.68 -12.19
CA THR A 459 -15.50 24.94 -11.33
C THR A 459 -14.95 23.68 -12.01
N ILE A 460 -15.80 22.93 -12.73
CA ILE A 460 -15.35 21.76 -13.52
C ILE A 460 -14.37 22.19 -14.61
N VAL A 461 -14.65 23.27 -15.34
CA VAL A 461 -13.74 23.80 -16.37
C VAL A 461 -12.41 24.23 -15.74
N ILE A 462 -12.42 24.95 -14.61
CA ILE A 462 -11.19 25.33 -13.90
C ILE A 462 -10.41 24.09 -13.45
N CYS A 463 -11.08 23.07 -12.92
CA CYS A 463 -10.43 21.83 -12.49
C CYS A 463 -9.86 21.04 -13.67
N LEU A 464 -10.59 20.94 -14.78
CA LEU A 464 -10.09 20.33 -16.02
C LEU A 464 -8.92 21.13 -16.59
N CYS A 465 -8.95 22.46 -16.54
CA CYS A 465 -7.80 23.29 -16.92
C CYS A 465 -6.59 23.05 -16.01
N HIS A 466 -6.79 22.88 -14.70
CA HIS A 466 -5.73 22.55 -13.75
C HIS A 466 -5.14 21.16 -13.99
N VAL A 467 -5.99 20.15 -14.22
CA VAL A 467 -5.60 18.73 -14.38
C VAL A 467 -5.07 18.42 -15.79
N CYS A 468 -5.76 18.86 -16.84
CA CYS A 468 -5.45 18.51 -18.23
C CYS A 468 -4.35 19.39 -18.84
N PHE A 469 -4.36 20.70 -18.59
CA PHE A 469 -3.43 21.61 -19.25
C PHE A 469 -2.17 21.89 -18.44
N GLY A 470 -2.16 21.61 -17.13
CA GLY A 470 -1.02 21.95 -16.28
C GLY A 470 -0.58 23.41 -16.44
N HIS A 471 -1.45 24.30 -16.92
CA HIS A 471 -1.08 25.68 -17.27
C HIS A 471 -0.79 26.49 -16.00
N PHE A 472 -1.37 26.07 -14.87
CA PHE A 472 -1.04 26.54 -13.53
C PHE A 472 0.03 25.70 -12.82
N LYS A 473 0.67 24.73 -13.49
CA LYS A 473 1.78 23.94 -12.91
C LYS A 473 2.99 24.82 -12.57
N TYR A 474 3.07 26.02 -13.16
CA TYR A 474 4.04 27.07 -12.81
C TYR A 474 3.65 27.89 -11.55
N LEU A 475 2.35 28.02 -11.26
CA LEU A 475 1.81 28.77 -10.10
C LEU A 475 1.45 27.87 -8.91
N SER A 476 1.38 26.57 -9.14
CA SER A 476 1.10 25.57 -8.12
C SER A 476 2.38 25.29 -7.32
N ALA A 477 2.33 25.45 -5.99
CA ALA A 477 3.40 25.07 -5.06
C ALA A 477 3.76 23.56 -5.09
N HIS A 478 3.15 22.80 -6.01
CA HIS A 478 3.36 21.38 -6.27
C HIS A 478 4.69 21.07 -6.99
N ASN A 479 5.36 22.06 -7.56
CA ASN A 479 6.80 21.94 -7.77
C ASN A 479 7.49 22.44 -6.51
N TYR A 480 7.48 21.61 -5.45
CA TYR A 480 8.69 21.58 -4.63
C TYR A 480 9.78 21.24 -5.61
N LYS A 481 10.54 22.27 -5.96
CA LYS A 481 11.74 22.19 -6.78
C LYS A 481 12.45 20.93 -6.30
N ILE A 482 12.60 19.96 -7.20
CA ILE A 482 13.57 18.92 -6.95
C ILE A 482 14.88 19.71 -7.01
N ASP A 483 15.27 20.31 -5.89
CA ASP A 483 16.62 20.79 -5.71
C ASP A 483 17.42 19.50 -5.65
N HIS A 484 17.80 19.03 -6.85
CA HIS A 484 18.86 18.06 -7.08
C HIS A 484 20.19 18.52 -6.45
N THR A 485 20.21 19.73 -5.90
CA THR A 485 21.29 20.42 -5.19
C THR A 485 21.58 19.95 -3.77
N GLU A 486 20.71 19.17 -3.09
CA GLU A 486 21.07 18.70 -1.73
C GLU A 486 22.13 17.59 -1.73
N VAL A 487 22.27 16.85 -2.83
CA VAL A 487 23.39 15.90 -2.99
C VAL A 487 24.70 16.68 -3.25
N ASP A 488 24.63 17.78 -4.01
CA ASP A 488 25.79 18.65 -4.27
C ASP A 488 26.20 19.50 -3.04
N ALA A 489 25.28 19.79 -2.12
CA ALA A 489 25.56 20.63 -0.95
C ALA A 489 26.31 19.87 0.17
N ILE A 490 26.12 18.55 0.26
CA ILE A 490 26.85 17.70 1.21
C ILE A 490 28.26 17.40 0.69
N GLU A 491 28.43 17.17 -0.62
CA GLU A 491 29.76 16.99 -1.22
C GLU A 491 30.61 18.27 -1.22
N ASN A 492 30.00 19.45 -1.39
CA ASN A 492 30.74 20.71 -1.41
C ASN A 492 31.16 21.24 -0.03
N ARG A 493 30.64 20.70 1.08
CA ARG A 493 31.06 21.14 2.43
C ARG A 493 32.31 20.45 2.96
N GLN A 494 32.75 19.36 2.33
CA GLN A 494 33.92 18.58 2.77
C GLN A 494 35.20 18.77 1.93
N ASN A 495 35.15 19.45 0.78
CA ASN A 495 36.30 19.47 -0.14
C ASN A 495 37.02 20.82 -0.19
N GLY A 496 37.82 21.08 0.86
CA GLY A 496 38.95 22.02 0.84
C GLY A 496 40.27 21.36 0.42
N ARG A 497 40.25 20.30 -0.38
CA ARG A 497 41.48 19.64 -0.91
C ARG A 497 41.33 19.31 -2.41
N PRO A 498 42.40 19.46 -3.21
CA PRO A 498 42.34 19.30 -4.66
C PRO A 498 42.07 17.85 -5.05
N ALA A 499 41.24 17.70 -6.10
CA ALA A 499 40.79 16.42 -6.65
C ALA A 499 41.98 15.53 -7.04
N THR A 500 42.12 14.43 -6.31
CA THR A 500 42.93 13.29 -6.76
C THR A 500 41.97 12.29 -7.39
N ASN A 501 42.28 11.85 -8.62
CA ASN A 501 41.51 10.86 -9.37
C ASN A 501 41.36 9.55 -8.56
N LEU A 502 40.25 9.36 -7.86
CA LEU A 502 39.80 8.05 -7.43
C LEU A 502 38.73 7.55 -8.41
N PRO A 503 38.79 6.27 -8.84
CA PRO A 503 37.69 5.68 -9.58
C PRO A 503 36.45 5.66 -8.67
N ALA A 504 35.34 6.20 -9.16
CA ALA A 504 34.06 6.14 -8.47
C ALA A 504 33.78 4.68 -8.06
N PRO A 505 33.42 4.40 -6.80
CA PRO A 505 33.12 3.04 -6.37
C PRO A 505 31.98 2.51 -7.25
N LYS A 506 32.16 1.31 -7.81
CA LYS A 506 31.12 0.57 -8.53
C LYS A 506 29.99 0.26 -7.55
N SER A 507 29.12 1.24 -7.28
CA SER A 507 28.03 1.04 -6.31
C SER A 507 27.10 -0.01 -6.90
N ALA A 508 27.04 -1.17 -6.26
CA ALA A 508 26.14 -2.25 -6.64
C ALA A 508 24.69 -1.93 -6.25
N LYS A 509 24.20 -0.76 -6.67
CA LYS A 509 22.99 -0.15 -6.16
C LYS A 509 21.71 -0.76 -6.74
N TYR A 510 21.75 -1.22 -7.99
CA TYR A 510 20.60 -1.82 -8.70
C TYR A 510 20.82 -3.32 -8.98
N ILE A 511 20.91 -4.12 -7.92
CA ILE A 511 20.94 -5.58 -8.00
C ILE A 511 20.15 -6.14 -6.81
N ALA A 512 19.44 -7.24 -7.04
CA ALA A 512 18.79 -7.95 -5.95
C ALA A 512 19.86 -8.46 -4.97
N GLN A 513 19.61 -8.32 -3.67
CA GLN A 513 20.57 -8.70 -2.62
C GLN A 513 21.06 -10.15 -2.76
N VAL A 514 20.19 -11.07 -3.19
CA VAL A 514 20.52 -12.49 -3.43
C VAL A 514 21.52 -12.74 -4.56
N LEU A 515 21.70 -11.76 -5.45
CA LEU A 515 22.66 -11.82 -6.56
C LEU A 515 23.95 -11.04 -6.28
N GLN A 516 24.05 -10.33 -5.16
CA GLN A 516 25.31 -9.76 -4.71
C GLN A 516 26.18 -10.92 -4.21
N ASP A 517 27.29 -11.20 -4.88
CA ASP A 517 28.23 -12.20 -4.40
C ASP A 517 28.90 -11.68 -3.12
N SER A 518 28.65 -12.34 -2.00
CA SER A 518 29.44 -12.18 -0.78
C SER A 518 30.86 -12.64 -1.08
N SER A 519 31.81 -11.72 -1.15
CA SER A 519 33.24 -12.04 -1.23
C SER A 519 33.64 -12.92 -0.03
N PRO A 520 34.53 -13.91 -0.21
CA PRO A 520 34.88 -14.86 0.84
C PRO A 520 35.78 -14.21 1.90
N GLU A 521 35.66 -14.71 3.13
CA GLU A 521 36.46 -14.47 4.33
C GLU A 521 37.88 -13.92 4.07
N GLY A 522 38.17 -12.73 4.61
CA GLY A 522 39.52 -12.14 4.63
C GLY A 522 39.55 -10.68 5.09
N GLU A 523 39.90 -10.50 6.37
CA GLU A 523 40.36 -9.27 7.04
C GLU A 523 39.41 -8.05 7.09
N ALA A 524 38.96 -7.78 8.32
CA ALA A 524 38.23 -6.60 8.73
C ALA A 524 38.93 -5.31 8.27
N THR A 525 38.29 -4.62 7.34
CA THR A 525 38.40 -3.16 7.22
C THR A 525 37.00 -2.61 7.01
N GLU A 526 36.54 -1.86 8.01
CA GLU A 526 35.25 -1.18 8.07
C GLU A 526 35.00 -0.39 6.77
N SER A 527 34.05 -0.86 5.98
CA SER A 527 33.40 -0.05 4.94
C SER A 527 31.91 -0.35 4.99
N GLU A 528 31.15 0.70 5.26
CA GLU A 528 29.72 0.72 5.60
C GLU A 528 28.87 -0.13 4.64
N GLU A 529 28.48 -1.33 5.11
CA GLU A 529 27.44 -2.15 4.50
C GLU A 529 26.06 -1.57 4.85
N GLN A 530 25.49 -0.77 3.95
CA GLN A 530 24.11 -0.30 4.07
C GLN A 530 23.12 -1.39 3.61
N GLY A 531 23.00 -2.43 4.43
CA GLY A 531 21.80 -3.25 4.55
C GLY A 531 20.69 -2.45 5.24
N SER A 532 19.44 -2.87 5.08
CA SER A 532 18.29 -2.42 5.86
C SER A 532 18.65 -2.22 7.33
N GLN A 533 18.11 -1.17 7.97
CA GLN A 533 18.24 -0.84 9.42
C GLN A 533 17.88 -1.98 10.40
N ASP A 534 17.66 -3.20 9.92
CA ASP A 534 17.50 -4.43 10.69
C ASP A 534 18.85 -5.08 11.07
N GLU A 535 19.98 -4.72 10.45
CA GLU A 535 21.28 -5.41 10.68
C GLU A 535 22.22 -4.75 11.71
N GLU A 536 22.01 -3.49 12.09
CA GLU A 536 22.89 -2.80 13.07
C GLU A 536 22.69 -3.26 14.53
N LEU A 537 21.72 -4.15 14.78
CA LEU A 537 21.47 -4.77 16.08
C LEU A 537 21.95 -6.23 16.16
N ILE A 538 22.82 -6.65 15.23
CA ILE A 538 23.17 -8.08 15.05
C ILE A 538 24.58 -8.45 15.54
N ASN A 539 25.48 -7.50 15.79
CA ASN A 539 26.88 -7.81 16.17
C ASN A 539 27.36 -7.24 17.52
N ALA A 540 26.48 -7.16 18.52
CA ALA A 540 26.93 -7.02 19.91
C ALA A 540 26.84 -8.38 20.62
N ASP A 541 27.99 -8.86 21.10
CA ASP A 541 28.16 -10.08 21.88
C ASP A 541 27.11 -10.24 22.99
N GLY A 542 26.55 -11.44 23.10
CA GLY A 542 25.99 -11.95 24.36
C GLY A 542 24.75 -11.25 24.93
N MET A 543 23.69 -11.09 24.16
CA MET A 543 22.41 -10.56 24.68
C MET A 543 21.71 -11.57 25.61
N ASN A 544 21.88 -11.38 26.92
CA ASN A 544 21.15 -12.08 27.99
C ASN A 544 19.74 -11.49 28.17
N ASP A 545 18.84 -12.22 28.84
CA ASP A 545 17.43 -11.83 29.07
C ASP A 545 17.25 -10.47 29.78
N THR A 546 18.34 -9.83 30.22
CA THR A 546 18.40 -8.49 30.82
C THR A 546 18.22 -7.34 29.83
N ASP A 547 18.53 -7.50 28.53
CA ASP A 547 18.42 -6.40 27.56
C ASP A 547 17.01 -6.21 26.99
N PHE A 548 16.11 -7.18 27.21
CA PHE A 548 14.69 -6.95 26.94
C PHE A 548 14.08 -6.03 28.00
N GLN A 549 14.59 -6.09 29.22
CA GLN A 549 14.22 -5.22 30.32
C GLN A 549 14.80 -3.81 30.12
N SER A 550 16.01 -3.66 29.56
CA SER A 550 16.57 -2.32 29.27
C SER A 550 15.84 -1.58 28.15
N CYS A 551 15.19 -2.30 27.22
CA CYS A 551 14.34 -1.69 26.18
C CYS A 551 12.97 -1.24 26.74
N GLU A 552 12.42 -1.97 27.73
CA GLU A 552 11.27 -1.50 28.52
C GLU A 552 11.64 -0.34 29.45
N ASP A 553 12.80 -0.40 30.11
CA ASP A 553 13.26 0.64 31.04
C ASP A 553 13.65 1.94 30.30
N SER A 554 14.18 1.89 29.08
CA SER A 554 14.45 3.08 28.25
C SER A 554 13.19 3.70 27.62
N LEU A 555 12.13 2.92 27.45
CA LEU A 555 10.79 3.44 27.13
C LEU A 555 10.15 4.12 28.36
N ILE A 556 10.40 3.59 29.56
CA ILE A 556 9.90 4.15 30.83
C ILE A 556 10.72 5.38 31.27
N GLU A 557 12.05 5.42 31.07
CA GLU A 557 12.89 6.60 31.39
C GLU A 557 12.55 7.82 30.52
N ASN A 558 12.11 7.61 29.27
CA ASN A 558 11.61 8.68 28.41
C ASN A 558 10.22 9.20 28.82
N GLU A 559 9.43 8.44 29.57
CA GLU A 559 8.18 8.93 30.18
C GLU A 559 8.41 9.69 31.49
N ILE A 560 9.55 9.53 32.14
CA ILE A 560 9.86 10.16 33.45
C ILE A 560 10.61 11.50 33.31
N HIS A 561 11.14 11.83 32.12
CA HIS A 561 11.88 13.07 31.86
C HIS A 561 11.15 14.12 30.99
N GLN A 562 9.81 14.07 30.91
CA GLN A 562 8.95 15.22 30.53
C GLN A 562 7.90 15.46 31.62
#